data_AF-A0A7C8FYZ8-F1
#
_entry.id   AF-A0A7C8FYZ8-F1
#
_cell.length_a   1.000
_cell.length_b   1.000
_cell.length_c   1.000
_cell.angle_alpha   90.00
_cell.angle_beta   90.00
_cell.angle_gamma   90.00
#
_symmetry.space_group_name_H-M   'P 1'
#
loop_
_entity.id
_entity.type
_entity.pdbx_description
1 polymer ?
#
loop_
_entity_poly.entity_id
_entity_poly.type
_entity_poly.pdbx_seq_one_letter_code
_entity_poly.pdbx_strand_id
1 'polypeptide(L)'
;MNRLPKTLTCCAAGAALLVGLGFGVVAAVSGHQAAAADQRVIDALRVAHGNVVTGQGDNDDQSMTIPQILVAYDQPADVTYTATPEDTPVHSLTSWTVTGCLGSTCHTIDQNGAIDPVHDDTDQVNTDDLPQPTQPETEHVDATPDQN
;
A
#
# COMPACT_ATOMS: atom_id res chain seq x y z
N MET A 1 56.74 42.22 -5.61
CA MET A 1 55.46 41.95 -6.29
C MET A 1 55.06 40.52 -5.97
N ASN A 2 54.34 40.32 -4.86
CA ASN A 2 53.95 39.00 -4.37
C ASN A 2 52.52 38.68 -4.80
N ARG A 3 52.32 37.51 -5.41
CA ARG A 3 51.00 36.90 -5.64
C ARG A 3 50.74 35.83 -4.57
N LEU A 4 49.56 35.89 -3.96
CA LEU A 4 48.95 34.84 -3.14
C LEU A 4 47.46 34.77 -3.53
N PRO A 5 46.88 33.59 -3.82
CA PRO A 5 45.45 33.44 -4.03
C PRO A 5 44.70 33.28 -2.70
N LYS A 6 43.57 33.99 -2.56
CA LYS A 6 42.63 33.92 -1.45
C LYS A 6 41.51 32.92 -1.77
N THR A 7 41.34 31.94 -0.90
CA THR A 7 40.17 31.09 -0.77
C THR A 7 38.97 31.92 -0.30
N LEU A 8 37.80 31.77 -0.92
CA LEU A 8 36.53 32.27 -0.39
C LEU A 8 35.43 31.25 -0.71
N THR A 9 34.99 30.60 0.36
CA THR A 9 33.95 29.59 0.42
C THR A 9 32.64 30.22 0.88
N CYS A 10 31.55 29.63 0.41
CA CYS A 10 30.17 29.68 0.89
C CYS A 10 29.29 30.87 0.48
N CYS A 11 28.46 30.60 -0.53
CA CYS A 11 27.20 31.27 -0.78
C CYS A 11 26.26 31.14 0.42
N ALA A 12 25.65 32.27 0.76
CA ALA A 12 24.55 32.42 1.69
C ALA A 12 23.21 32.15 1.00
N ALA A 13 22.34 31.40 1.66
CA ALA A 13 20.88 31.46 1.63
C ALA A 13 20.46 30.49 2.77
N GLY A 14 19.87 30.88 3.89
CA GLY A 14 18.89 31.93 4.13
C GLY A 14 17.62 31.23 4.63
N ALA A 15 17.40 31.19 5.95
CA ALA A 15 16.07 31.13 6.59
C ALA A 15 16.24 31.08 8.12
N ALA A 16 15.66 32.07 8.79
CA ALA A 16 15.55 32.16 10.23
C ALA A 16 14.48 31.19 10.78
N LEU A 17 14.67 30.65 11.98
CA LEU A 17 13.57 30.45 12.92
C LEU A 17 14.07 30.20 14.37
N LEU A 18 13.98 31.30 15.13
CA LEU A 18 13.47 31.42 16.49
C LEU A 18 13.81 30.33 17.53
N VAL A 19 14.60 30.75 18.51
CA VAL A 19 14.65 30.21 19.87
C VAL A 19 13.25 30.27 20.48
N GLY A 20 12.64 29.11 20.78
CA GLY A 20 11.34 29.06 21.42
C GLY A 20 10.92 27.65 21.84
N LEU A 21 10.96 27.41 23.15
CA LEU A 21 10.16 26.46 23.93
C LEU A 21 10.22 24.97 23.52
N GLY A 22 10.95 24.20 24.34
CA GLY A 22 10.81 22.74 24.40
C GLY A 22 9.36 22.32 24.65
N PHE A 23 9.05 21.07 24.25
CA PHE A 23 7.76 20.37 24.38
C PHE A 23 6.72 20.50 23.24
N GLY A 24 7.11 20.99 22.05
CA GLY A 24 6.21 20.98 20.86
C GLY A 24 6.72 20.23 19.61
N VAL A 25 8.02 19.91 19.52
CA VAL A 25 8.63 19.43 18.25
C VAL A 25 8.43 17.94 17.98
N VAL A 26 8.07 17.15 19.00
CA VAL A 26 8.02 15.68 18.88
C VAL A 26 6.85 15.21 18.02
N ALA A 27 5.69 15.88 18.08
CA ALA A 27 4.48 15.46 17.36
C ALA A 27 4.49 15.80 15.86
N ALA A 28 5.10 16.93 15.47
CA ALA A 28 5.16 17.32 14.06
C ALA A 28 6.18 16.50 13.26
N VAL A 29 7.25 16.04 13.91
CA VAL A 29 8.25 15.14 13.31
C VAL A 29 7.66 13.74 13.07
N SER A 30 6.79 13.25 13.97
CA SER A 30 6.18 11.92 13.82
C SER A 30 5.25 11.83 12.61
N GLY A 31 4.49 12.90 12.30
CA GLY A 31 3.63 12.94 11.10
C GLY A 31 4.42 13.00 9.78
N HIS A 32 5.52 13.75 9.73
CA HIS A 32 6.38 13.80 8.53
C HIS A 32 7.13 12.50 8.31
N GLN A 33 7.55 11.82 9.39
CA GLN A 33 8.19 10.51 9.29
C GLN A 33 7.21 9.43 8.83
N ALA A 34 5.97 9.46 9.30
CA ALA A 34 4.92 8.53 8.85
C ALA A 34 4.61 8.71 7.35
N ALA A 35 4.42 9.94 6.88
CA ALA A 35 4.17 10.22 5.47
C ALA A 35 5.37 9.89 4.57
N ALA A 36 6.60 10.07 5.07
CA ALA A 36 7.80 9.66 4.35
C ALA A 36 7.91 8.13 4.26
N ALA A 37 7.60 7.39 5.32
CA ALA A 37 7.61 5.93 5.32
C ALA A 37 6.55 5.35 4.36
N ASP A 38 5.35 5.92 4.36
CA ASP A 38 4.25 5.57 3.45
C ASP A 38 4.68 5.68 1.97
N GLN A 39 5.15 6.86 1.56
CA GLN A 39 5.62 7.06 0.19
C GLN A 39 6.78 6.13 -0.19
N ARG A 40 7.69 5.85 0.76
CA ARG A 40 8.81 4.93 0.54
C ARG A 40 8.35 3.52 0.24
N VAL A 41 7.39 3.00 1.01
CA VAL A 41 6.84 1.66 0.77
C VAL A 41 6.11 1.61 -0.56
N ILE A 42 5.34 2.64 -0.91
CA ILE A 42 4.62 2.71 -2.19
C ILE A 42 5.60 2.68 -3.38
N ASP A 43 6.68 3.48 -3.33
CA ASP A 43 7.69 3.50 -4.39
C ASP A 43 8.41 2.15 -4.49
N ALA A 44 8.71 1.53 -3.34
CA ALA A 44 9.35 0.23 -3.26
C ALA A 44 8.47 -0.90 -3.83
N LEU A 45 7.15 -0.82 -3.64
CA LEU A 45 6.18 -1.75 -4.23
C LEU A 45 6.09 -1.61 -5.75
N ARG A 46 6.22 -0.39 -6.30
CA ARG A 46 6.26 -0.20 -7.76
C ARG A 46 7.50 -0.82 -8.38
N VAL A 47 8.65 -0.74 -7.72
CA VAL A 47 9.87 -1.45 -8.15
C VAL A 47 9.65 -2.96 -8.10
N ALA A 48 9.11 -3.47 -7.00
CA ALA A 48 8.80 -4.89 -6.86
C ALA A 48 7.83 -5.39 -7.95
N HIS A 49 6.76 -4.64 -8.23
CA HIS A 49 5.82 -4.93 -9.32
C HIS A 49 6.53 -5.01 -10.68
N GLY A 50 7.37 -4.02 -11.00
CA GLY A 50 8.14 -4.01 -12.23
C GLY A 50 9.08 -5.21 -12.37
N ASN A 51 9.71 -5.64 -11.28
CA ASN A 51 10.56 -6.83 -11.25
C ASN A 51 9.76 -8.12 -11.50
N VAL A 52 8.58 -8.27 -10.88
CA VAL A 52 7.69 -9.42 -11.13
C VAL A 52 7.23 -9.47 -12.59
N VAL A 53 6.78 -8.34 -13.14
CA VAL A 53 6.37 -8.26 -14.56
C VAL A 53 7.53 -8.57 -15.50
N THR A 54 8.74 -8.12 -15.15
CA THR A 54 9.96 -8.44 -15.92
C THR A 54 10.25 -9.94 -15.87
N GLY A 55 10.23 -10.56 -14.69
CA GLY A 55 10.42 -12.01 -14.52
C GLY A 55 9.35 -12.85 -15.22
N GLN A 56 8.12 -12.33 -15.39
CA GLN A 56 7.09 -12.98 -16.21
C GLN A 56 7.42 -12.94 -17.70
N GLY A 57 8.05 -11.86 -18.17
CA GLY A 57 8.44 -11.69 -19.57
C GLY A 57 9.78 -12.33 -19.94
N ASP A 58 10.66 -12.56 -18.97
CA ASP A 58 12.00 -13.13 -19.19
C ASP A 58 11.98 -14.66 -19.13
N ASN A 59 12.37 -15.31 -20.22
CA ASN A 59 12.34 -16.77 -20.35
C ASN A 59 13.23 -17.48 -19.31
N ASP A 60 14.31 -16.85 -18.84
CA ASP A 60 15.21 -17.46 -17.87
C ASP A 60 14.61 -17.44 -16.44
N ASP A 61 13.76 -16.46 -16.16
CA ASP A 61 13.20 -16.21 -14.83
C ASP A 61 11.75 -16.70 -14.68
N GLN A 62 11.09 -17.07 -15.78
CA GLN A 62 9.70 -17.55 -15.80
C GLN A 62 9.42 -18.69 -14.81
N SER A 63 10.43 -19.54 -14.55
CA SER A 63 10.31 -20.67 -13.62
C SER A 63 10.44 -20.29 -12.14
N MET A 64 10.88 -19.07 -11.85
CA MET A 64 11.04 -18.56 -10.49
C MET A 64 9.70 -18.21 -9.87
N THR A 65 9.61 -18.24 -8.54
CA THR A 65 8.46 -17.74 -7.79
C THR A 65 8.61 -16.23 -7.52
N ILE A 66 7.52 -15.55 -7.16
CA ILE A 66 7.60 -14.11 -6.82
C ILE A 66 8.64 -13.84 -5.70
N PRO A 67 8.66 -14.57 -4.57
CA PRO A 67 9.72 -14.39 -3.57
C PRO A 67 11.15 -14.51 -4.12
N GLN A 68 11.38 -15.42 -5.07
CA GLN A 68 12.69 -15.59 -5.70
C GLN A 68 13.04 -14.39 -6.60
N ILE A 69 12.08 -13.88 -7.37
CA ILE A 69 12.26 -12.66 -8.17
C ILE A 69 12.61 -11.47 -7.28
N LEU A 70 11.91 -11.30 -6.16
CA LEU A 70 12.15 -10.20 -5.23
C LEU A 70 13.55 -10.25 -4.58
N VAL A 71 14.18 -11.43 -4.52
CA VAL A 71 15.56 -11.58 -4.04
C VAL A 71 16.60 -11.44 -5.16
N ALA A 72 16.26 -11.84 -6.39
CA ALA A 72 17.19 -11.83 -7.51
C ALA A 72 17.37 -10.44 -8.16
N TYR A 73 16.34 -9.60 -8.08
CA TYR A 73 16.34 -8.25 -8.62
C TYR A 73 16.67 -7.21 -7.55
N ASP A 74 17.14 -6.04 -7.97
CA ASP A 74 17.43 -4.94 -7.06
C ASP A 74 16.13 -4.43 -6.41
N GLN A 75 16.13 -4.33 -5.08
CA GLN A 75 15.02 -3.86 -4.27
C GLN A 75 15.52 -2.86 -3.21
N PRO A 76 14.69 -1.89 -2.80
CA PRO A 76 14.92 -1.13 -1.59
C PRO A 76 15.15 -2.04 -0.37
N ALA A 77 16.37 -2.01 0.17
CA ALA A 77 16.79 -2.92 1.26
C ALA A 77 16.14 -2.62 2.62
N ASP A 78 15.47 -1.48 2.76
CA ASP A 78 14.77 -1.05 3.97
C ASP A 78 13.33 -1.56 4.03
N VAL A 79 12.79 -2.13 2.95
CA VAL A 79 11.43 -2.67 2.88
C VAL A 79 11.47 -4.19 2.94
N THR A 80 10.65 -4.78 3.81
CA THR A 80 10.45 -6.23 3.84
C THR A 80 9.30 -6.61 2.93
N TYR A 81 9.45 -7.68 2.15
CA TYR A 81 8.45 -8.11 1.18
C TYR A 81 7.90 -9.50 1.48
N THR A 82 6.61 -9.67 1.23
CA THR A 82 5.93 -10.97 1.14
C THR A 82 5.06 -10.97 -0.11
N ALA A 83 4.79 -12.15 -0.66
CA ALA A 83 4.01 -12.25 -1.90
C ALA A 83 2.99 -13.38 -1.81
N THR A 84 1.91 -13.26 -2.55
CA THR A 84 0.93 -14.33 -2.71
C THR A 84 0.59 -14.51 -4.18
N PRO A 85 0.65 -15.74 -4.73
CA PRO A 85 1.11 -16.97 -4.08
C PRO A 85 2.65 -17.08 -3.97
N GLU A 86 3.15 -17.80 -2.96
CA GLU A 86 4.59 -17.90 -2.66
C GLU A 86 5.35 -18.94 -3.52
N ASP A 87 4.70 -20.06 -3.84
CA ASP A 87 5.36 -21.25 -4.39
C ASP A 87 5.02 -21.52 -5.86
N THR A 88 4.36 -20.57 -6.52
CA THR A 88 3.91 -20.72 -7.90
C THR A 88 4.85 -19.97 -8.85
N PRO A 89 5.33 -20.60 -9.93
CA PRO A 89 6.17 -19.92 -10.93
C PRO A 89 5.47 -18.73 -11.57
N VAL A 90 6.20 -17.62 -11.74
CA VAL A 90 5.65 -16.34 -12.21
C VAL A 90 4.98 -16.43 -13.57
N HIS A 91 5.47 -17.27 -14.49
CA HIS A 91 4.86 -17.47 -15.82
C HIS A 91 3.43 -18.03 -15.79
N SER A 92 3.08 -18.73 -14.71
CA SER A 92 1.77 -19.37 -14.55
C SER A 92 0.75 -18.48 -13.82
N LEU A 93 1.19 -17.32 -13.33
CA LEU A 93 0.38 -16.42 -12.53
C LEU A 93 -0.32 -15.37 -13.38
N THR A 94 -1.65 -15.38 -13.32
CA THR A 94 -2.51 -14.31 -13.85
C THR A 94 -2.99 -13.35 -12.77
N SER A 95 -2.84 -13.73 -11.49
CA SER A 95 -3.19 -12.93 -10.32
C SER A 95 -2.15 -13.15 -9.24
N TRP A 96 -1.72 -12.06 -8.60
CA TRP A 96 -0.76 -12.08 -7.52
C TRP A 96 -0.78 -10.75 -6.76
N THR A 97 -0.28 -10.79 -5.53
CA THR A 97 -0.07 -9.60 -4.71
C THR A 97 1.32 -9.61 -4.08
N VAL A 98 1.88 -8.42 -3.89
CA VAL A 98 3.12 -8.22 -3.11
C VAL A 98 2.83 -7.21 -2.01
N THR A 99 3.08 -7.60 -0.77
CA THR A 99 3.01 -6.71 0.39
C THR A 99 4.41 -6.25 0.75
N GLY A 100 4.56 -4.94 0.96
CA GLY A 100 5.80 -4.30 1.37
C GLY A 100 5.57 -3.59 2.69
N CYS A 101 6.51 -3.71 3.62
CA CYS A 101 6.44 -3.05 4.93
C CYS A 101 7.75 -2.32 5.28
N LEU A 102 7.62 -1.12 5.84
CA LEU A 102 8.70 -0.36 6.46
C LEU A 102 8.28 -0.02 7.90
N GLY A 103 8.82 -0.74 8.88
CA GLY A 103 8.36 -0.64 10.27
C GLY A 103 6.91 -1.10 10.40
N SER A 104 6.02 -0.23 10.84
CA SER A 104 4.57 -0.51 10.98
C SER A 104 3.74 -0.10 9.76
N THR A 105 4.34 0.55 8.77
CA THR A 105 3.65 1.00 7.56
C THR A 105 3.75 -0.10 6.51
N CYS A 106 2.61 -0.63 6.08
CA CYS A 106 2.51 -1.69 5.10
C CYS A 106 1.52 -1.32 4.02
N HIS A 107 1.86 -1.64 2.78
CA HIS A 107 0.96 -1.52 1.63
C HIS A 107 1.03 -2.79 0.79
N THR A 108 0.04 -3.01 -0.05
CA THR A 108 0.03 -4.12 -1.01
C THR A 108 -0.12 -3.61 -2.43
N ILE A 109 0.55 -4.24 -3.39
CA ILE A 109 0.33 -4.02 -4.83
C ILE A 109 -0.19 -5.30 -5.48
N ASP A 110 -1.17 -5.20 -6.37
CA ASP A 110 -1.66 -6.34 -7.17
C ASP A 110 -0.98 -6.42 -8.55
N GLN A 111 -1.32 -7.46 -9.31
CA GLN A 111 -0.82 -7.67 -10.67
C GLN A 111 -1.12 -6.51 -11.63
N ASN A 112 -2.18 -5.74 -11.36
CA ASN A 112 -2.60 -4.61 -12.19
C ASN A 112 -1.85 -3.32 -11.82
N GLY A 113 -1.01 -3.36 -10.78
CA GLY A 113 -0.27 -2.20 -10.27
C GLY A 113 -1.09 -1.32 -9.32
N ALA A 114 -2.26 -1.79 -8.87
CA ALA A 114 -3.07 -1.08 -7.90
C ALA A 114 -2.48 -1.24 -6.49
N ILE A 115 -2.26 -0.11 -5.80
CA ILE A 115 -1.77 -0.06 -4.41
C ILE A 115 -2.97 -0.03 -3.46
N ASP A 116 -2.87 -0.82 -2.39
CA ASP A 116 -3.94 -1.12 -1.43
C ASP A 116 -5.27 -1.39 -2.13
N PRO A 117 -5.28 -2.37 -3.04
CA PRO A 117 -6.49 -2.73 -3.74
C PRO A 117 -7.54 -3.09 -2.69
N VAL A 118 -8.67 -2.39 -2.73
CA VAL A 118 -9.88 -2.90 -2.07
C VAL A 118 -10.12 -4.25 -2.71
N HIS A 119 -9.94 -5.33 -1.94
CA HIS A 119 -10.40 -6.66 -2.38
C HIS A 119 -11.90 -6.51 -2.60
N ASP A 120 -12.30 -6.30 -3.84
CA ASP A 120 -13.68 -6.52 -4.28
C ASP A 120 -13.83 -8.04 -4.39
N ASP A 121 -13.76 -8.72 -3.24
CA ASP A 121 -14.22 -10.09 -3.07
C ASP A 121 -15.75 -10.06 -3.17
N THR A 122 -16.31 -9.74 -4.33
CA THR A 122 -17.73 -9.96 -4.64
C THR A 122 -18.01 -11.44 -4.95
N ASP A 123 -17.35 -12.33 -4.20
CA ASP A 123 -17.98 -13.54 -3.66
C ASP A 123 -18.61 -13.27 -2.27
N GLN A 124 -18.65 -12.02 -1.81
CA GLN A 124 -19.64 -11.58 -0.84
C GLN A 124 -20.98 -11.41 -1.56
N VAL A 125 -21.78 -12.47 -1.54
CA VAL A 125 -23.23 -12.34 -1.64
C VAL A 125 -23.61 -11.27 -0.63
N ASN A 126 -23.99 -10.09 -1.12
CA ASN A 126 -24.52 -9.05 -0.28
C ASN A 126 -25.76 -9.66 0.40
N THR A 127 -25.73 -9.82 1.72
CA THR A 127 -26.84 -10.47 2.44
C THR A 127 -28.15 -9.67 2.29
N ASP A 128 -28.05 -8.42 1.83
CA ASP A 128 -29.16 -7.55 1.40
C ASP A 128 -29.82 -7.94 0.06
N ASP A 129 -29.18 -8.75 -0.78
CA ASP A 129 -29.72 -9.22 -2.07
C ASP A 129 -30.21 -10.68 -2.02
N LEU A 130 -30.22 -11.29 -0.84
CA LEU A 130 -30.96 -12.52 -0.62
C LEU A 130 -32.46 -12.19 -0.60
N PRO A 131 -33.32 -12.91 -1.33
CA PRO A 131 -34.76 -12.73 -1.20
C PRO A 131 -35.15 -12.92 0.26
N GLN A 132 -35.62 -11.86 0.91
CA GLN A 132 -36.13 -11.94 2.27
C GLN A 132 -37.24 -13.01 2.30
N PRO A 133 -37.26 -13.91 3.30
CA PRO A 133 -38.41 -14.78 3.49
C PRO A 133 -39.62 -13.89 3.71
N THR A 134 -40.60 -13.96 2.79
CA THR A 134 -41.90 -13.32 2.93
C THR A 134 -42.47 -13.74 4.27
N GLN A 135 -42.58 -12.78 5.20
CA GLN A 135 -43.30 -13.01 6.44
C GLN A 135 -44.74 -13.43 6.11
N PRO A 136 -45.34 -14.40 6.83
CA PRO A 136 -46.74 -14.72 6.64
C PRO A 136 -47.58 -13.48 6.94
N GLU A 137 -48.40 -13.07 5.96
CA GLU A 137 -49.39 -12.00 6.12
C GLU A 137 -50.20 -12.27 7.39
N THR A 138 -50.05 -11.38 8.38
CA THR A 138 -50.93 -11.39 9.55
C THR A 138 -52.22 -10.70 9.11
N GLU A 139 -53.19 -11.50 8.70
CA GLU A 139 -54.56 -11.09 8.38
C GLU A 139 -55.10 -10.23 9.54
N HIS A 140 -55.21 -8.93 9.34
CA HIS A 140 -55.74 -8.01 10.33
C HIS A 140 -57.26 -8.15 10.31
N VAL A 141 -57.79 -8.95 11.23
CA VAL A 141 -59.24 -9.06 11.46
C VAL A 141 -59.70 -7.73 12.05
N ASP A 142 -60.30 -6.89 11.21
CA ASP A 142 -60.93 -5.64 11.63
C ASP A 142 -62.16 -5.99 12.48
N ALA A 143 -62.04 -5.77 13.78
CA ALA A 143 -63.14 -5.92 14.73
C ALA A 143 -63.95 -4.62 14.72
N THR A 144 -65.04 -4.60 13.93
CA THR A 144 -66.03 -3.52 13.93
C THR A 144 -66.62 -3.32 15.34
N PRO A 145 -66.48 -2.15 15.98
CA PRO A 145 -67.21 -1.86 17.20
C PRO A 145 -68.60 -1.32 16.87
N ASP A 146 -69.61 -2.10 17.30
CA ASP A 146 -71.03 -1.76 17.33
C ASP A 146 -71.26 -0.45 18.09
N GLN A 147 -71.94 0.52 17.47
CA GLN A 147 -72.37 1.77 18.11
C GLN A 147 -73.90 1.77 18.14
N ASN A 148 -74.43 1.59 19.35
CA ASN A 148 -75.83 1.70 19.75
C ASN A 148 -76.17 3.15 20.11
#